data_AF-A0A946TI81-F1
#
_entry.id   AF-A0A946TI81-F1
#
_cell.length_a   1.000
_cell.length_b   1.000
_cell.length_c   1.000
_cell.angle_alpha   90.00
_cell.angle_beta   90.00
_cell.angle_gamma   90.00
#
_symmetry.space_group_name_H-M   'P 1'
#
loop_
_entity.id
_entity.type
_entity.pdbx_description
1 polymer ?
#
loop_
_entity_poly.entity_id
_entity_poly.type
_entity_poly.pdbx_seq_one_letter_code
_entity_poly.pdbx_strand_id
1 'polypeptide(L)'
;MERFLYLLIVLIEWVMLVTVAAPMFFAGRFNKYPSLGIWLWFISLLSAILATAVAVAIATISIFITWQNLSSDQNLLFTVAFSVAPWVLLGVAGILLALANQRLAPLFALGQRVDPIANLLAREIMDYRRAKIVELEIPGYFALTRDRTIYLSKSVFELPAKQLEAILRHEYGHIKLGHQNLKKFAYLIYQLLPWVAASRALVYEIDRLCELSADNYALKRVYSKDLNEARRLFG
;
A
#
# COMPACT_ATOMS: atom_id res chain seq x y z
N MET A 1 3.35 36.52 -6.28
CA MET A 1 4.03 35.33 -6.83
C MET A 1 4.89 34.59 -5.81
N GLU A 2 5.66 35.27 -4.96
CA GLU A 2 6.56 34.63 -3.98
C GLU A 2 5.89 33.59 -3.07
N ARG A 3 4.67 33.86 -2.55
CA ARG A 3 3.92 32.90 -1.73
C ARG A 3 3.65 31.56 -2.43
N PHE A 4 3.43 31.56 -3.75
CA PHE A 4 3.23 30.35 -4.53
C PHE A 4 4.52 29.54 -4.68
N LEU A 5 5.67 30.22 -4.81
CA LEU A 5 6.99 29.59 -4.86
C LEU A 5 7.35 28.93 -3.53
N TYR A 6 7.17 29.63 -2.41
CA TYR A 6 7.41 29.03 -1.08
C TYR A 6 6.51 27.82 -0.84
N LEU A 7 5.22 27.92 -1.19
CA LEU A 7 4.30 26.80 -1.07
C LEU A 7 4.71 25.62 -1.97
N LEU A 8 5.13 25.89 -3.21
CA LEU A 8 5.62 24.85 -4.14
C LEU A 8 6.85 24.13 -3.57
N ILE A 9 7.80 24.85 -3.00
CA ILE A 9 8.99 24.26 -2.35
C ILE A 9 8.58 23.35 -1.21
N VAL A 10 7.71 23.81 -0.31
CA VAL A 10 7.21 22.99 0.83
C VAL A 10 6.47 21.74 0.34
N LEU A 11 5.68 21.84 -0.72
CA LEU A 11 4.98 20.69 -1.30
C LEU A 11 5.96 19.68 -1.91
N ILE A 12 6.98 20.15 -2.63
CA ILE A 12 8.02 19.30 -3.21
C ILE A 12 8.81 18.59 -2.10
N GLU A 13 9.22 19.32 -1.07
CA GLU A 13 9.93 18.76 0.08
C GLU A 13 9.07 17.72 0.80
N TRP A 14 7.78 17.98 0.97
CA TRP A 14 6.85 17.01 1.56
C TRP A 14 6.76 15.73 0.72
N VAL A 15 6.65 15.85 -0.60
CA VAL A 15 6.62 14.68 -1.51
C VAL A 15 7.92 13.89 -1.39
N MET A 16 9.08 14.55 -1.41
CA MET A 16 10.37 13.86 -1.23
C MET A 16 10.46 13.20 0.14
N LEU A 17 10.07 13.89 1.20
CA LEU A 17 10.05 13.36 2.55
C LEU A 17 9.20 12.09 2.62
N VAL A 18 7.97 12.12 2.16
CA VAL A 18 7.09 10.94 2.22
C VAL A 18 7.63 9.80 1.37
N THR A 19 7.98 10.06 0.12
CA THR A 19 8.36 8.99 -0.84
C THR A 19 9.70 8.33 -0.51
N VAL A 20 10.59 9.03 0.18
CA VAL A 20 11.91 8.52 0.60
C VAL A 20 11.90 8.05 2.04
N ALA A 21 11.35 8.85 2.97
CA ALA A 21 11.37 8.54 4.39
C ALA A 21 10.38 7.45 4.78
N ALA A 22 9.17 7.38 4.18
CA ALA A 22 8.21 6.33 4.56
C ALA A 22 8.79 4.91 4.33
N PRO A 23 9.38 4.58 3.17
CA PRO A 23 10.07 3.29 3.00
C PRO A 23 11.17 3.01 4.01
N MET A 24 11.95 4.02 4.41
CA MET A 24 13.07 3.83 5.35
C MET A 24 12.63 3.70 6.81
N PHE A 25 11.62 4.46 7.23
CA PHE A 25 11.23 4.56 8.64
C PHE A 25 10.00 3.74 9.01
N PHE A 26 9.08 3.49 8.06
CA PHE A 26 7.85 2.76 8.36
C PHE A 26 8.00 1.25 8.17
N ALA A 27 8.85 0.83 7.21
CA ALA A 27 9.05 -0.58 6.92
C ALA A 27 9.53 -1.35 8.17
N GLY A 28 8.87 -2.48 8.47
CA GLY A 28 9.19 -3.35 9.59
C GLY A 28 8.88 -2.82 10.99
N ARG A 29 8.39 -1.58 11.17
CA ARG A 29 8.26 -0.95 12.49
C ARG A 29 6.92 -1.17 13.20
N PHE A 30 5.85 -1.45 12.45
CA PHE A 30 4.48 -1.49 13.01
C PHE A 30 4.03 -2.87 13.51
N ASN A 31 4.95 -3.73 13.96
CA ASN A 31 4.65 -5.14 14.27
C ASN A 31 3.64 -5.28 15.41
N LYS A 32 3.78 -4.43 16.44
CA LYS A 32 2.92 -4.43 17.61
C LYS A 32 1.55 -3.78 17.33
N TYR A 33 1.50 -2.86 16.36
CA TYR A 33 0.31 -2.07 16.05
C TYR A 33 0.04 -2.05 14.53
N PRO A 34 -0.28 -3.20 13.92
CA PRO A 34 -0.33 -3.32 12.46
C PRO A 34 -1.39 -2.44 11.81
N SER A 35 -2.57 -2.31 12.44
CA SER A 35 -3.63 -1.42 11.92
C SER A 35 -3.23 0.05 11.88
N LEU A 36 -2.40 0.49 12.83
CA LEU A 36 -1.86 1.85 12.85
C LEU A 36 -0.84 2.04 11.72
N GLY A 37 0.02 1.03 11.49
CA GLY A 37 0.96 1.02 10.38
C GLY A 37 0.26 1.13 9.02
N ILE A 38 -0.80 0.34 8.81
CA ILE A 38 -1.63 0.40 7.58
C ILE A 38 -2.17 1.82 7.37
N TRP A 39 -2.72 2.42 8.42
CA TRP A 39 -3.30 3.76 8.35
C TRP A 39 -2.25 4.83 8.01
N LEU A 40 -1.09 4.80 8.67
CA LEU A 40 0.00 5.74 8.41
C LEU A 40 0.58 5.60 7.00
N TRP A 41 0.70 4.38 6.50
CA TRP A 41 1.16 4.12 5.13
C TRP A 41 0.22 4.71 4.08
N PHE A 42 -1.09 4.51 4.22
CA PHE A 42 -2.05 5.06 3.28
C PHE A 42 -2.14 6.59 3.36
N ILE A 43 -2.18 7.16 4.56
CA ILE A 43 -2.30 8.62 4.71
C ILE A 43 -1.05 9.33 4.22
N SER A 44 0.14 8.82 4.54
CA SER A 44 1.38 9.42 4.06
C SER A 44 1.39 9.44 2.52
N LEU A 45 1.13 8.30 1.88
CA LEU A 45 1.16 8.22 0.42
C LEU A 45 0.07 9.07 -0.25
N LEU A 46 -1.15 9.06 0.27
CA LEU A 46 -2.24 9.93 -0.21
C LEU A 46 -1.89 11.41 -0.06
N SER A 47 -1.26 11.81 1.05
CA SER A 47 -0.83 13.19 1.25
C SER A 47 0.24 13.61 0.23
N ALA A 48 1.14 12.72 -0.17
CA ALA A 48 2.15 12.99 -1.19
C ALA A 48 1.53 13.09 -2.60
N ILE A 49 0.56 12.23 -2.91
CA ILE A 49 -0.20 12.32 -4.18
C ILE A 49 -0.93 13.65 -4.25
N LEU A 50 -1.62 14.05 -3.18
CA LEU A 50 -2.32 15.32 -3.11
C LEU A 50 -1.36 16.50 -3.21
N ALA A 51 -0.23 16.47 -2.50
CA ALA A 51 0.78 17.51 -2.57
C ALA A 51 1.36 17.67 -3.99
N THR A 52 1.57 16.55 -4.69
CA THR A 52 2.01 16.55 -6.10
C THR A 52 0.96 17.21 -7.00
N ALA A 53 -0.31 16.85 -6.85
CA ALA A 53 -1.40 17.44 -7.62
C ALA A 53 -1.51 18.95 -7.39
N VAL A 54 -1.41 19.40 -6.13
CA VAL A 54 -1.42 20.82 -5.77
C VAL A 54 -0.20 21.54 -6.35
N ALA A 55 0.99 20.95 -6.31
CA ALA A 55 2.20 21.55 -6.87
C ALA A 55 2.09 21.75 -8.39
N VAL A 56 1.55 20.75 -9.11
CA VAL A 56 1.29 20.86 -10.57
C VAL A 56 0.22 21.93 -10.86
N ALA A 57 -0.85 22.00 -10.06
CA ALA A 57 -1.86 23.03 -10.21
C ALA A 57 -1.28 24.44 -10.00
N ILE A 58 -0.45 24.64 -8.98
CA ILE A 58 0.24 25.90 -8.73
C ILE A 58 1.15 26.28 -9.90
N ALA A 59 1.97 25.34 -10.39
CA ALA A 59 2.85 25.58 -11.53
C ALA A 59 2.08 25.97 -12.80
N THR A 60 0.92 25.35 -13.03
CA THR A 60 0.04 25.65 -14.17
C THR A 60 -0.62 27.02 -14.03
N ILE A 61 -1.19 27.32 -12.86
CA ILE A 61 -1.81 28.63 -12.56
C ILE A 61 -0.78 29.76 -12.67
N SER A 62 0.47 29.49 -12.27
CA SER A 62 1.56 30.47 -12.36
C SER A 62 1.78 30.96 -13.79
N ILE A 63 1.73 30.08 -14.81
CA ILE A 63 1.84 30.49 -16.22
C ILE A 63 0.71 31.46 -16.59
N PHE A 64 -0.52 31.15 -16.19
CA PHE A 64 -1.68 31.96 -16.55
C PHE A 64 -1.62 33.36 -15.91
N ILE A 65 -1.19 33.43 -14.65
CA ILE A 65 -0.95 34.71 -13.96
C ILE A 65 0.15 35.51 -14.66
N THR A 66 1.26 34.87 -15.04
CA THR A 66 2.32 35.55 -15.79
C THR A 66 1.83 36.08 -17.13
N TRP A 67 1.06 35.28 -17.89
CA TRP A 67 0.52 35.69 -19.19
C TRP A 67 -0.33 36.98 -19.08
N GLN A 68 -1.19 37.07 -18.06
CA GLN A 68 -2.00 38.28 -17.84
C GLN A 68 -1.16 39.51 -17.49
N ASN A 69 -0.06 39.31 -16.74
CA ASN A 69 0.79 40.42 -16.29
C ASN A 69 1.81 40.86 -17.35
N LEU A 70 1.98 40.09 -18.43
CA LEU A 70 2.98 40.33 -19.48
C LEU A 70 2.81 41.70 -20.18
N SER A 71 1.58 42.20 -20.25
CA SER A 71 1.26 43.47 -20.93
C SER A 71 1.55 44.71 -20.07
N SER A 72 1.78 44.51 -18.77
CA SER A 72 1.80 45.59 -17.76
C SER A 72 3.17 45.77 -17.12
N ASP A 73 4.10 44.86 -17.37
CA ASP A 73 5.35 44.74 -16.60
C ASP A 73 6.55 45.26 -17.40
N GLN A 74 7.36 46.13 -16.79
CA GLN A 74 8.51 46.76 -17.46
C GLN A 74 9.75 45.85 -17.51
N ASN A 75 9.79 44.80 -16.67
CA ASN A 75 10.92 43.86 -16.57
C ASN A 75 10.57 42.48 -17.14
N LEU A 76 10.40 42.41 -18.46
CA LEU A 76 10.05 41.17 -19.18
C LEU A 76 10.92 39.96 -18.82
N LEU A 77 12.23 40.16 -18.62
CA LEU A 77 13.15 39.07 -18.22
C LEU A 77 12.77 38.45 -16.87
N PHE A 78 12.40 39.28 -15.88
CA PHE A 78 12.02 38.82 -14.55
C PHE A 78 10.66 38.10 -14.60
N THR A 79 9.71 38.66 -15.35
CA THR A 79 8.38 38.08 -15.57
C THR A 79 8.49 36.68 -16.22
N VAL A 80 9.31 36.55 -17.27
CA VAL A 80 9.55 35.26 -17.94
C VAL A 80 10.26 34.28 -17.02
N ALA A 81 11.32 34.68 -16.31
CA ALA A 81 12.04 33.80 -15.39
C ALA A 81 11.13 33.21 -14.30
N PHE A 82 10.25 34.02 -13.70
CA PHE A 82 9.28 33.57 -12.69
C PHE A 82 8.22 32.62 -13.23
N SER A 83 7.88 32.71 -14.51
CA SER A 83 6.92 31.79 -15.14
C SER A 83 7.48 30.39 -15.34
N VAL A 84 8.79 30.28 -15.56
CA VAL A 84 9.50 29.03 -15.82
C VAL A 84 10.00 28.38 -14.52
N ALA A 85 10.27 29.18 -13.49
CA ALA A 85 10.83 28.70 -12.22
C ALA A 85 10.04 27.53 -11.57
N PRO A 86 8.69 27.54 -11.47
CA PRO A 86 7.96 26.40 -10.90
C PRO A 86 8.17 25.09 -11.67
N TRP A 87 8.28 25.15 -13.00
CA TRP A 87 8.50 23.98 -13.84
C TRP A 87 9.92 23.45 -13.73
N VAL A 88 10.90 24.35 -13.63
CA VAL A 88 12.29 23.96 -13.35
C VAL A 88 12.39 23.26 -11.99
N LEU A 89 11.75 23.81 -10.95
CA LEU A 89 11.70 23.19 -9.63
C LEU A 89 11.06 21.81 -9.65
N LEU A 90 9.91 21.65 -10.35
CA LEU A 90 9.27 20.35 -10.52
C LEU A 90 10.16 19.37 -11.30
N GLY A 91 10.87 19.83 -12.34
CA GLY A 91 11.80 19.00 -13.11
C GLY A 91 12.96 18.50 -12.27
N VAL A 92 13.60 19.40 -11.51
CA VAL A 92 14.69 19.04 -10.57
C VAL A 92 14.18 18.07 -9.50
N ALA A 93 13.01 18.32 -8.93
CA ALA A 93 12.38 17.43 -7.95
C ALA A 93 12.11 16.04 -8.54
N GLY A 94 11.60 15.97 -9.77
CA GLY A 94 11.37 14.71 -10.48
C GLY A 94 12.65 13.91 -10.70
N ILE A 95 13.75 14.58 -11.07
CA ILE A 95 15.07 13.94 -11.22
C ILE A 95 15.55 13.38 -9.88
N LEU A 96 15.48 14.17 -8.80
CA LEU A 96 15.89 13.72 -7.47
C LEU A 96 15.07 12.53 -6.98
N LEU A 97 13.75 12.57 -7.20
CA LEU A 97 12.85 11.45 -6.90
C LEU A 97 13.17 10.20 -7.71
N ALA A 98 13.50 10.35 -8.99
CA ALA A 98 13.90 9.23 -9.84
C ALA A 98 15.20 8.58 -9.34
N LEU A 99 16.21 9.38 -8.97
CA LEU A 99 17.46 8.90 -8.41
C LEU A 99 17.25 8.19 -7.06
N ALA A 100 16.44 8.77 -6.17
CA ALA A 100 16.09 8.14 -4.91
C ALA A 100 15.34 6.80 -5.12
N ASN A 101 14.40 6.76 -6.07
CA ASN A 101 13.67 5.55 -6.43
C ASN A 101 14.60 4.46 -6.97
N GLN A 102 15.60 4.79 -7.79
CA GLN A 102 16.57 3.81 -8.28
C GLN A 102 17.37 3.17 -7.12
N ARG A 103 17.72 3.95 -6.09
CA ARG A 103 18.44 3.46 -4.91
C ARG A 103 17.57 2.59 -4.00
N LEU A 104 16.29 2.92 -3.87
CA LEU A 104 15.35 2.20 -3.01
C LEU A 104 14.71 0.98 -3.69
N ALA A 105 14.64 0.95 -5.03
CA ALA A 105 13.98 -0.11 -5.79
C ALA A 105 14.41 -1.54 -5.42
N PRO A 106 15.72 -1.84 -5.26
CA PRO A 106 16.16 -3.20 -4.96
C PRO A 106 15.66 -3.74 -3.61
N LEU A 107 15.36 -2.85 -2.65
CA LEU A 107 14.90 -3.23 -1.30
C LEU A 107 13.48 -3.83 -1.30
N PHE A 108 12.69 -3.51 -2.32
CA PHE A 108 11.27 -3.87 -2.41
C PHE A 108 10.97 -4.53 -3.75
N ALA A 109 11.90 -5.35 -4.26
CA ALA A 109 11.67 -6.13 -5.46
C ALA A 109 10.49 -7.09 -5.22
N LEU A 110 9.33 -6.73 -5.76
CA LEU A 110 8.15 -7.58 -5.75
C LEU A 110 8.26 -8.55 -6.92
N GLY A 111 8.38 -9.85 -6.62
CA GLY A 111 8.18 -10.88 -7.62
C GLY A 111 6.74 -10.82 -8.14
N GLN A 112 6.53 -11.16 -9.42
CA GLN A 112 5.18 -11.36 -9.94
C GLN A 112 4.52 -12.47 -9.13
N ARG A 113 3.62 -12.10 -8.20
CA ARG A 113 2.74 -13.05 -7.54
C ARG A 113 1.65 -13.41 -8.53
N VAL A 114 1.85 -14.53 -9.21
CA VAL A 114 0.80 -15.20 -9.97
C VAL A 114 -0.20 -15.73 -8.95
N ASP A 115 -1.41 -15.19 -8.93
CA ASP A 115 -2.52 -15.75 -8.14
C ASP A 115 -2.79 -17.18 -8.63
N PRO A 116 -2.51 -18.25 -7.86
CA PRO A 116 -2.56 -19.62 -8.37
C PRO A 116 -3.98 -20.15 -8.63
N ILE A 117 -5.01 -19.35 -8.36
CA ILE A 117 -6.36 -19.87 -8.02
C ILE A 117 -7.37 -19.66 -9.15
N ALA A 118 -6.94 -19.13 -10.30
CA ALA A 118 -7.85 -18.89 -11.42
C ALA A 118 -8.57 -20.16 -11.93
N ASN A 119 -8.07 -21.37 -11.62
CA ASN A 119 -8.59 -22.64 -12.18
C ASN A 119 -8.79 -23.78 -11.16
N LEU A 120 -8.87 -23.52 -9.85
CA LEU A 120 -9.04 -24.61 -8.88
C LEU A 120 -10.50 -25.05 -8.73
N LEU A 121 -10.74 -26.35 -8.86
CA LEU A 121 -12.02 -26.99 -8.56
C LEU A 121 -12.32 -26.80 -7.06
N ALA A 122 -13.44 -26.16 -6.78
CA ALA A 122 -13.85 -25.72 -5.46
C ALA A 122 -15.19 -26.37 -5.12
N ARG A 123 -15.25 -27.08 -3.98
CA ARG A 123 -16.50 -27.67 -3.46
C ARG A 123 -16.95 -26.87 -2.25
N GLU A 124 -18.17 -26.31 -2.29
CA GLU A 124 -18.75 -25.62 -1.14
C GLU A 124 -19.12 -26.64 -0.05
N ILE A 125 -18.63 -26.42 1.17
CA ILE A 125 -18.79 -27.39 2.27
C ILE A 125 -19.68 -26.86 3.38
N MET A 126 -19.52 -25.60 3.79
CA MET A 126 -20.25 -25.08 4.96
C MET A 126 -20.23 -23.55 5.06
N ASP A 127 -21.10 -23.00 5.91
CA ASP A 127 -21.07 -21.59 6.33
C ASP A 127 -20.38 -21.43 7.70
N TYR A 128 -19.49 -20.44 7.81
CA TYR A 128 -18.84 -20.04 9.06
C TYR A 128 -18.97 -18.54 9.28
N ARG A 129 -19.79 -18.14 10.27
CA ARG A 129 -19.97 -16.73 10.69
C ARG A 129 -20.28 -15.76 9.53
N ARG A 130 -21.13 -16.19 8.58
CA ARG A 130 -21.50 -15.47 7.35
C ARG A 130 -20.39 -15.40 6.28
N ALA A 131 -19.33 -16.18 6.44
CA ALA A 131 -18.36 -16.48 5.40
C ALA A 131 -18.57 -17.91 4.90
N LYS A 132 -18.51 -18.11 3.58
CA LYS A 132 -18.60 -19.44 2.97
C LYS A 132 -17.27 -20.15 3.11
N ILE A 133 -17.26 -21.44 3.44
CA ILE A 133 -16.06 -22.28 3.42
C ILE A 133 -16.14 -23.19 2.20
N VAL A 134 -15.09 -23.13 1.40
CA VAL A 134 -14.90 -23.92 0.20
C VAL A 134 -13.66 -24.77 0.38
N GLU A 135 -13.77 -26.06 0.09
CA GLU A 135 -12.62 -26.96 0.05
C GLU A 135 -11.98 -26.97 -1.34
N LEU A 136 -10.66 -26.94 -1.35
CA LEU A 136 -9.82 -27.05 -2.53
C LEU A 136 -9.11 -28.41 -2.56
N GLU A 137 -9.13 -29.07 -3.71
CA GLU A 137 -8.40 -30.31 -3.97
C GLU A 137 -6.95 -30.03 -4.36
N ILE A 138 -6.17 -29.45 -3.44
CA ILE A 138 -4.73 -29.19 -3.61
C ILE A 138 -3.92 -29.89 -2.52
N PRO A 139 -2.73 -30.41 -2.84
CA PRO A 139 -1.87 -31.07 -1.85
C PRO A 139 -1.24 -30.05 -0.90
N GLY A 140 -1.12 -30.42 0.38
CA GLY A 140 -0.49 -29.62 1.42
C GLY A 140 -1.48 -28.74 2.21
N TYR A 141 -0.96 -27.90 3.10
CA TYR A 141 -1.75 -26.96 3.90
C TYR A 141 -1.87 -25.63 3.16
N PHE A 142 -3.09 -25.28 2.76
CA PHE A 142 -3.39 -24.05 2.06
C PHE A 142 -4.66 -23.42 2.62
N ALA A 143 -4.59 -22.12 2.93
CA ALA A 143 -5.73 -21.32 3.33
C ALA A 143 -5.67 -19.98 2.58
N LEU A 144 -6.81 -19.55 2.04
CA LEU A 144 -6.94 -18.22 1.46
C LEU A 144 -8.33 -17.67 1.72
N THR A 145 -8.38 -16.39 2.08
CA THR A 145 -9.61 -15.61 2.11
C THR A 145 -9.78 -14.74 0.87
N ARG A 146 -10.94 -14.84 0.21
CA ARG A 146 -11.37 -13.93 -0.86
C ARG A 146 -12.86 -13.55 -0.72
N ASP A 147 -13.11 -12.26 -0.73
CA ASP A 147 -14.41 -11.63 -0.50
C ASP A 147 -15.02 -12.06 0.85
N ARG A 148 -16.07 -12.88 0.82
CA ARG A 148 -16.65 -13.51 2.03
C ARG A 148 -16.51 -15.03 2.00
N THR A 149 -15.50 -15.53 1.29
CA THR A 149 -15.26 -16.96 1.13
C THR A 149 -13.86 -17.30 1.62
N ILE A 150 -13.79 -18.33 2.44
CA ILE A 150 -12.55 -18.93 2.95
C ILE A 150 -12.34 -20.22 2.18
N TYR A 151 -11.22 -20.33 1.49
CA TYR A 151 -10.81 -21.50 0.74
C TYR A 151 -9.77 -22.26 1.57
N LEU A 152 -10.03 -23.53 1.84
CA LEU A 152 -9.14 -24.39 2.63
C LEU A 152 -8.80 -25.64 1.82
N SER A 153 -7.55 -26.09 1.83
CA SER A 153 -7.21 -27.41 1.30
C SER A 153 -7.75 -28.52 2.21
N LYS A 154 -8.02 -29.70 1.65
CA LYS A 154 -8.48 -30.88 2.40
C LYS A 154 -7.63 -31.19 3.65
N SER A 155 -6.31 -31.06 3.56
CA SER A 155 -5.39 -31.31 4.70
C SER A 155 -5.61 -30.38 5.89
N VAL A 156 -6.24 -29.21 5.71
CA VAL A 156 -6.56 -28.28 6.80
C VAL A 156 -7.73 -28.80 7.63
N PHE A 157 -8.70 -29.48 7.01
CA PHE A 157 -9.82 -30.10 7.73
C PHE A 157 -9.39 -31.30 8.59
N GLU A 158 -8.23 -31.91 8.28
CA GLU A 158 -7.65 -33.02 9.05
C GLU A 158 -6.91 -32.53 10.32
N LEU A 159 -6.77 -31.22 10.52
CA LEU A 159 -6.14 -30.66 11.72
C LEU A 159 -6.96 -30.91 12.99
N PRO A 160 -6.29 -30.96 14.16
CA PRO A 160 -6.98 -30.94 15.45
C PRO A 160 -7.98 -29.78 15.53
N ALA A 161 -9.17 -30.03 16.10
CA ALA A 161 -10.28 -29.06 16.11
C ALA A 161 -9.90 -27.65 16.59
N LYS A 162 -9.00 -27.55 17.58
CA LYS A 162 -8.49 -26.26 18.09
C LYS A 162 -7.59 -25.53 17.09
N GLN A 163 -6.75 -26.27 16.37
CA GLN A 163 -5.88 -25.72 15.34
C GLN A 163 -6.68 -25.29 14.11
N LEU A 164 -7.67 -26.10 13.70
CA LEU A 164 -8.62 -25.73 12.66
C LEU A 164 -9.41 -24.46 13.04
N GLU A 165 -9.93 -24.36 14.28
CA GLU A 165 -10.60 -23.13 14.73
C GLU A 165 -9.64 -21.93 14.70
N ALA A 166 -8.37 -22.11 15.09
CA ALA A 166 -7.37 -21.04 15.05
C ALA A 166 -7.15 -20.50 13.64
N ILE A 167 -6.99 -21.37 12.64
CA ILE A 167 -6.87 -20.97 11.23
C ILE A 167 -8.14 -20.29 10.74
N LEU A 168 -9.32 -20.84 11.02
CA LEU A 168 -10.59 -20.21 10.64
C LEU A 168 -10.76 -18.80 11.24
N ARG A 169 -10.28 -18.57 12.46
CA ARG A 169 -10.32 -17.25 13.11
C ARG A 169 -9.33 -16.27 12.49
N HIS A 170 -8.16 -16.75 12.05
CA HIS A 170 -7.18 -15.96 11.30
C HIS A 170 -7.76 -15.55 9.94
N GLU A 171 -8.24 -16.52 9.15
CA GLU A 171 -8.89 -16.29 7.85
C GLU A 171 -10.09 -15.35 7.95
N TYR A 172 -10.98 -15.58 8.92
CA TYR A 172 -12.10 -14.68 9.19
C TYR A 172 -11.63 -13.26 9.59
N GLY A 173 -10.45 -13.15 10.21
CA GLY A 173 -9.79 -11.87 10.48
C GLY A 173 -9.54 -11.05 9.22
N HIS A 174 -9.11 -11.67 8.11
CA HIS A 174 -8.94 -11.00 6.82
C HIS A 174 -10.25 -10.43 6.28
N ILE A 175 -11.36 -11.17 6.41
CA ILE A 175 -12.70 -10.70 6.03
C ILE A 175 -13.12 -9.55 6.92
N LYS A 176 -13.03 -9.72 8.24
CA LYS A 176 -13.56 -8.77 9.22
C LYS A 176 -12.83 -7.43 9.19
N LEU A 177 -11.53 -7.45 8.91
CA LEU A 177 -10.68 -6.25 8.81
C LEU A 177 -10.59 -5.69 7.38
N GLY A 178 -11.26 -6.33 6.41
CA GLY A 178 -11.31 -5.85 5.03
C GLY A 178 -9.96 -5.86 4.31
N HIS A 179 -9.06 -6.79 4.65
CA HIS A 179 -7.69 -6.84 4.12
C HIS A 179 -7.65 -6.92 2.60
N GLN A 180 -8.62 -7.58 1.96
CA GLN A 180 -8.69 -7.65 0.51
C GLN A 180 -8.86 -6.27 -0.15
N ASN A 181 -9.68 -5.38 0.43
CA ASN A 181 -9.85 -4.03 -0.11
C ASN A 181 -8.59 -3.18 0.08
N LEU A 182 -7.92 -3.33 1.23
CA LEU A 182 -6.65 -2.68 1.51
C LEU A 182 -5.57 -3.14 0.51
N LYS A 183 -5.42 -4.46 0.32
CA LYS A 183 -4.51 -5.04 -0.68
C LYS A 183 -4.87 -4.54 -2.08
N LYS A 184 -6.12 -4.65 -2.52
CA LYS A 184 -6.59 -4.13 -3.84
C LYS A 184 -6.20 -2.66 -4.04
N PHE A 185 -6.39 -1.81 -3.03
CA PHE A 185 -6.04 -0.40 -3.13
C PHE A 185 -4.53 -0.16 -3.18
N ALA A 186 -3.74 -0.89 -2.39
CA ALA A 186 -2.28 -0.85 -2.47
C ALA A 186 -1.77 -1.29 -3.85
N TYR A 187 -2.31 -2.38 -4.40
CA TYR A 187 -1.98 -2.88 -5.74
C TYR A 187 -2.43 -1.91 -6.85
N LEU A 188 -3.56 -1.21 -6.70
CA LEU A 188 -3.98 -0.15 -7.63
C LEU A 188 -2.94 0.98 -7.65
N ILE A 189 -2.49 1.44 -6.49
CA ILE A 189 -1.47 2.50 -6.41
C ILE A 189 -0.16 2.02 -7.06
N TYR A 190 0.23 0.77 -6.81
CA TYR A 190 1.39 0.17 -7.48
C TYR A 190 1.23 0.07 -8.99
N GLN A 191 0.05 -0.28 -9.51
CA GLN A 191 -0.20 -0.32 -10.96
C GLN A 191 -0.13 1.05 -11.61
N LEU A 192 -0.58 2.10 -10.91
CA LEU A 192 -0.52 3.48 -11.40
C LEU A 192 0.90 4.07 -11.32
N LEU A 193 1.67 3.66 -10.31
CA LEU A 193 3.00 4.21 -10.00
C LEU A 193 4.05 3.11 -9.77
N PRO A 194 4.26 2.17 -10.71
CA PRO A 194 5.11 0.99 -10.49
C PRO A 194 6.60 1.35 -10.37
N TRP A 195 7.01 2.50 -10.88
CA TRP A 195 8.38 3.00 -10.80
C TRP A 195 8.72 3.62 -9.43
N VAL A 196 7.73 3.94 -8.60
CA VAL A 196 7.93 4.60 -7.30
C VAL A 196 8.27 3.56 -6.22
N ALA A 197 9.39 3.71 -5.52
CA ALA A 197 9.77 2.76 -4.48
C ALA A 197 8.77 2.73 -3.32
N ALA A 198 8.15 3.86 -2.99
CA ALA A 198 7.10 3.94 -1.97
C ALA A 198 5.86 3.09 -2.30
N SER A 199 5.49 2.91 -3.57
CA SER A 199 4.34 2.07 -3.94
C SER A 199 4.67 0.58 -3.78
N ARG A 200 5.90 0.16 -4.12
CA ARG A 200 6.39 -1.21 -3.85
C ARG A 200 6.48 -1.49 -2.35
N ALA A 201 7.06 -0.56 -1.60
CA ALA A 201 7.18 -0.65 -0.14
C ALA A 201 5.80 -0.70 0.53
N LEU A 202 4.83 0.08 0.04
CA LEU A 202 3.44 0.01 0.49
C LEU A 202 2.89 -1.40 0.31
N VAL A 203 2.95 -1.99 -0.89
CA VAL A 203 2.41 -3.34 -1.12
C VAL A 203 3.07 -4.36 -0.20
N TYR A 204 4.41 -4.32 -0.08
CA TYR A 204 5.16 -5.20 0.81
C TYR A 204 4.70 -5.08 2.28
N GLU A 205 4.61 -3.86 2.81
CA GLU A 205 4.19 -3.64 4.19
C GLU A 205 2.70 -3.90 4.41
N ILE A 206 1.83 -3.57 3.48
CA ILE A 206 0.39 -3.85 3.61
C ILE A 206 0.16 -5.36 3.66
N ASP A 207 0.82 -6.14 2.80
CA ASP A 207 0.74 -7.60 2.88
C ASP A 207 1.16 -8.10 4.25
N ARG A 208 2.34 -7.68 4.72
CA ARG A 208 2.89 -8.08 6.01
C ARG A 208 2.04 -7.65 7.21
N LEU A 209 1.59 -6.40 7.23
CA LEU A 209 0.80 -5.85 8.34
C LEU A 209 -0.60 -6.46 8.37
N CYS A 210 -1.18 -6.81 7.22
CA CYS A 210 -2.44 -7.56 7.15
C CYS A 210 -2.32 -8.95 7.78
N GLU A 211 -1.22 -9.69 7.57
CA GLU A 211 -1.01 -10.98 8.24
C GLU A 211 -0.91 -10.79 9.76
N LEU A 212 -0.14 -9.80 10.22
CA LEU A 212 0.01 -9.51 11.64
C LEU A 212 -1.30 -9.04 12.30
N SER A 213 -2.14 -8.27 11.59
CA SER A 213 -3.45 -7.87 12.12
C SER A 213 -4.44 -9.02 12.16
N ALA A 214 -4.36 -9.98 11.22
CA ALA A 214 -5.16 -11.20 11.25
C ALA A 214 -4.75 -12.11 12.43
N ASP A 215 -3.45 -12.26 12.69
CA ASP A 215 -2.94 -12.97 13.89
C ASP A 215 -3.45 -12.32 15.18
N ASN A 216 -3.30 -11.00 15.30
CA ASN A 216 -3.76 -10.25 16.46
C ASN A 216 -5.28 -10.36 16.65
N TYR A 217 -6.04 -10.51 15.55
CA TYR A 217 -7.47 -10.76 15.63
C TYR A 217 -7.79 -12.16 16.15
N ALA A 218 -7.06 -13.19 15.69
CA ALA A 218 -7.21 -14.57 16.10
C ALA A 218 -6.80 -14.77 17.57
N LEU A 219 -5.63 -14.25 17.98
CA LEU A 219 -5.07 -14.37 19.33
C LEU A 219 -5.98 -13.82 20.44
N LYS A 220 -6.90 -12.90 20.11
CA LYS A 220 -7.93 -12.43 21.06
C LYS A 220 -9.02 -13.47 21.37
N ARG A 221 -9.04 -14.59 20.65
CA ARG A 221 -10.15 -15.56 20.62
C ARG A 221 -9.70 -17.01 20.74
N VAL A 222 -8.46 -17.31 20.36
CA VAL A 222 -7.89 -18.66 20.41
C VAL A 222 -6.59 -18.66 21.18
N TYR A 223 -6.18 -19.83 21.66
CA TYR A 223 -4.93 -19.99 22.39
C TYR A 223 -3.73 -19.80 21.45
N SER A 224 -2.71 -19.06 21.91
CA SER A 224 -1.57 -18.68 21.06
C SER A 224 -0.77 -19.89 20.57
N LYS A 225 -0.65 -20.94 21.38
CA LYS A 225 0.03 -22.17 21.01
C LYS A 225 -0.65 -22.84 19.81
N ASP A 226 -1.98 -22.95 19.83
CA ASP A 226 -2.74 -23.61 18.77
C ASP A 226 -2.61 -22.86 17.43
N LEU A 227 -2.64 -21.52 17.47
CA LEU A 227 -2.42 -20.70 16.28
C LEU A 227 -0.99 -20.84 15.73
N ASN A 228 0.01 -20.76 16.60
CA ASN A 228 1.41 -20.84 16.19
C ASN A 228 1.78 -22.22 15.63
N GLU A 229 1.28 -23.31 16.24
CA GLU A 229 1.47 -24.66 15.74
C GLU A 229 0.80 -24.86 14.39
N ALA A 230 -0.45 -24.40 14.24
CA ALA A 230 -1.15 -24.49 12.97
C ALA A 230 -0.44 -23.69 11.87
N ARG A 231 -0.05 -22.44 12.14
CA ARG A 231 0.59 -21.56 11.15
C ARG A 231 1.93 -22.08 10.61
N ARG A 232 2.69 -22.82 11.43
CA ARG A 232 3.95 -23.45 10.97
C ARG A 232 3.76 -24.42 9.82
N LEU A 233 2.55 -24.94 9.63
CA LEU A 233 2.22 -25.87 8.54
C LEU A 233 2.00 -25.16 7.19
N PHE A 234 1.73 -23.85 7.20
CA PHE A 234 1.37 -23.06 6.01
C PHE A 234 2.54 -22.27 5.37
N GLY A 235 3.74 -22.31 5.99
CA GLY A 235 4.94 -21.61 5.50
C GLY A 235 5.17 -20.24 6.11
#